data_AF-A0A538GW66-F1
#
_entry.id   AF-A0A538GW66-F1
#
_cell.length_a   1.000
_cell.length_b   1.000
_cell.length_c   1.000
_cell.angle_alpha   90.00
_cell.angle_beta   90.00
_cell.angle_gamma   90.00
#
_symmetry.space_group_name_H-M   'P 1'
#
loop_
_entity.id
_entity.type
_entity.pdbx_description
1 polymer ?
#
loop_
_entity_poly.entity_id
_entity_poly.type
_entity_poly.pdbx_seq_one_letter_code
_entity_poly.pdbx_strand_id
1 'polypeptide(L)'
;DRGLRRLAVTFLDGAALDHPPTVPPDATLAAARTLMDGRGRALVVDAAGHAHGYLERADVADDVADGPATSRMRPLPALVPVHATLADALATLLRHDAPWVAVVDGDRYVGVLTPDGLHAASRRSS
;
A
#
# COMPACT_ATOMS: atom_id res chain seq x y z
N ASP A 1 -19.52 21.32 5.31
CA ASP A 1 -18.42 21.46 6.29
C ASP A 1 -18.38 20.42 7.43
N ARG A 2 -19.48 19.72 7.76
CA ARG A 2 -19.48 18.75 8.88
C ARG A 2 -18.69 17.44 8.64
N GLY A 3 -18.53 17.00 7.39
CA GLY A 3 -17.86 15.73 7.05
C GLY A 3 -16.34 15.73 7.25
N LEU A 4 -15.68 16.84 6.90
CA LEU A 4 -14.22 16.98 7.04
C LEU A 4 -13.76 17.02 8.50
N ARG A 5 -14.52 17.67 9.39
CA ARG A 5 -14.21 17.68 10.83
C ARG A 5 -14.20 16.28 11.46
N ARG A 6 -15.02 15.35 10.97
CA ARG A 6 -15.04 13.98 11.49
C ARG A 6 -13.85 13.16 11.01
N LEU A 7 -13.42 13.32 9.75
CA LEU A 7 -12.21 12.67 9.24
C LEU A 7 -10.94 13.08 10.01
N ALA A 8 -10.91 14.32 10.50
CA ALA A 8 -9.79 14.85 11.27
C ALA A 8 -9.61 14.23 12.67
N VAL A 9 -10.56 13.41 13.14
CA VAL A 9 -10.47 12.72 14.45
C VAL A 9 -10.65 11.21 14.35
N THR A 10 -10.97 10.69 13.15
CA THR A 10 -11.05 9.25 12.90
C THR A 10 -9.67 8.74 12.55
N PHE A 11 -9.11 7.91 13.42
CA PHE A 11 -7.85 7.19 13.15
C PHE A 11 -8.03 6.11 12.09
N LEU A 12 -6.93 5.73 11.44
CA LEU A 12 -6.90 4.58 10.55
C LEU A 12 -7.29 3.31 11.33
N ASP A 13 -8.30 2.62 10.81
CA ASP A 13 -8.71 1.31 11.27
C ASP A 13 -8.09 0.25 10.34
N GLY A 14 -7.45 -0.77 10.92
CA GLY A 14 -6.86 -1.88 10.16
C GLY A 14 -7.86 -2.56 9.22
N ALA A 15 -9.16 -2.59 9.58
CA ALA A 15 -10.20 -3.14 8.72
C ALA A 15 -10.48 -2.31 7.44
N ALA A 16 -9.92 -1.10 7.34
CA ALA A 16 -9.99 -0.27 6.14
C ALA A 16 -8.80 -0.49 5.19
N LEU A 17 -7.78 -1.22 5.63
CA LEU A 17 -6.58 -1.47 4.85
C LEU A 17 -6.79 -2.66 3.92
N ASP A 18 -6.32 -2.50 2.69
CA ASP A 18 -6.07 -3.61 1.80
C ASP A 18 -4.72 -4.26 2.16
N HIS A 19 -4.62 -5.57 1.94
CA HIS A 19 -3.41 -6.34 2.20
C HIS A 19 -2.97 -7.05 0.91
N PRO A 20 -2.36 -6.33 -0.04
CA PRO A 20 -1.74 -6.99 -1.19
C PRO A 20 -0.67 -7.97 -0.72
N PRO A 21 -0.40 -9.04 -1.49
CA PRO A 21 0.65 -9.99 -1.17
C PRO A 21 1.99 -9.26 -1.00
N THR A 22 2.80 -9.79 -0.08
CA THR A 22 4.17 -9.31 0.12
C THR A 22 5.15 -10.24 -0.55
N VAL A 23 6.21 -9.68 -1.12
CA VAL A 23 7.30 -10.42 -1.76
C VAL A 23 8.63 -9.98 -1.16
N PRO A 24 9.54 -10.92 -0.85
CA PRO A 24 10.90 -10.57 -0.45
C PRO A 24 11.67 -9.79 -1.53
N PRO A 25 12.63 -8.92 -1.18
CA PRO A 25 13.42 -8.14 -2.14
C PRO A 25 14.24 -8.98 -3.13
N ASP A 26 14.65 -10.18 -2.71
CA ASP A 26 15.44 -11.15 -3.44
C ASP A 26 14.60 -12.21 -4.18
N ALA A 27 13.28 -12.22 -3.97
CA ALA A 27 12.39 -13.14 -4.68
C ALA A 27 12.43 -12.88 -6.18
N THR A 28 12.33 -13.95 -6.98
CA THR A 28 12.32 -13.82 -8.44
C THR A 28 11.03 -13.17 -8.93
N LEU A 29 11.06 -12.48 -10.07
CA LEU A 29 9.86 -11.91 -10.69
C LEU A 29 8.86 -13.01 -11.06
N ALA A 30 9.33 -14.20 -11.44
CA ALA A 30 8.47 -15.36 -11.64
C ALA A 30 7.74 -15.79 -10.36
N ALA A 31 8.44 -15.84 -9.22
CA ALA A 31 7.81 -16.15 -7.93
C ALA A 31 6.83 -15.05 -7.49
N ALA A 32 7.20 -13.78 -7.68
CA ALA A 32 6.33 -12.64 -7.42
C ALA A 32 5.06 -12.69 -8.28
N ARG A 33 5.17 -13.04 -9.58
CA ARG A 33 4.03 -13.25 -10.48
C ARG A 33 3.09 -14.33 -9.94
N THR A 34 3.61 -15.46 -9.50
CA THR A 34 2.80 -16.54 -8.91
C THR A 34 2.10 -16.07 -7.62
N LEU A 35 2.81 -15.37 -6.73
CA LEU A 35 2.23 -14.82 -5.50
C LEU A 35 1.16 -13.76 -5.75
N MET A 36 1.29 -13.02 -6.86
CA MET A 36 0.31 -12.03 -7.24
C MET A 36 -1.02 -12.67 -7.68
N ASP A 37 -1.08 -13.93 -8.13
CA ASP A 37 -2.32 -14.68 -8.48
C ASP A 37 -3.53 -13.82 -8.92
N GLY A 38 -3.34 -13.03 -9.99
CA GLY A 38 -4.38 -12.17 -10.55
C GLY A 38 -4.64 -10.83 -9.82
N ARG A 39 -4.06 -10.61 -8.64
CA ARG A 39 -4.04 -9.31 -7.92
C ARG A 39 -3.28 -8.26 -8.71
N GLY A 40 -3.67 -6.99 -8.50
CA GLY A 40 -3.09 -5.86 -9.23
C GLY A 40 -1.65 -5.51 -8.83
N ARG A 41 -1.25 -5.78 -7.58
CA ARG A 41 0.07 -5.43 -7.04
C ARG A 41 0.56 -6.38 -5.96
N ALA A 42 1.86 -6.34 -5.72
CA ALA A 42 2.52 -6.86 -4.52
C ALA A 42 3.41 -5.80 -3.88
N LEU A 43 3.60 -5.85 -2.55
CA LEU A 43 4.56 -5.00 -1.84
C LEU A 43 5.87 -5.74 -1.67
N VAL A 44 6.99 -5.07 -1.97
CA VAL A 44 8.32 -5.60 -1.71
C VAL A 44 8.67 -5.28 -0.27
N VAL A 45 8.69 -6.31 0.59
CA VAL A 45 8.89 -6.17 2.04
C VAL A 45 10.01 -7.08 2.48
N ASP A 46 10.99 -6.54 3.21
CA ASP A 46 12.10 -7.34 3.73
C ASP A 46 11.73 -8.19 4.95
N ALA A 47 12.68 -9.01 5.41
CA ALA A 47 12.49 -9.86 6.59
C ALA A 47 12.30 -9.07 7.90
N ALA A 48 12.71 -7.81 7.96
CA ALA A 48 12.47 -6.92 9.10
C ALA A 48 11.07 -6.28 9.05
N GLY A 49 10.35 -6.44 7.93
CA GLY A 49 9.01 -5.89 7.72
C GLY A 49 9.00 -4.50 7.10
N HIS A 50 10.13 -3.99 6.61
CA HIS A 50 10.18 -2.70 5.94
C HIS A 50 9.73 -2.81 4.49
N ALA A 51 8.85 -1.91 4.05
CA ALA A 51 8.47 -1.82 2.65
C ALA A 51 9.51 -1.02 1.85
N HIS A 52 10.05 -1.64 0.80
CA HIS A 52 11.07 -1.06 -0.09
C HIS A 52 10.46 -0.49 -1.38
N GLY A 53 9.30 -1.00 -1.78
CA GLY A 53 8.65 -0.64 -3.03
C GLY A 53 7.46 -1.55 -3.32
N TYR A 54 6.99 -1.51 -4.56
CA TYR A 54 5.89 -2.35 -5.01
C TYR A 54 6.10 -2.81 -6.44
N LEU A 55 5.43 -3.89 -6.82
CA LEU A 55 5.36 -4.40 -8.19
C LEU A 55 3.92 -4.36 -8.66
N GLU A 56 3.72 -3.96 -9.91
CA GLU A 56 2.47 -4.15 -10.64
C GLU A 56 2.56 -5.36 -11.57
N ARG A 57 1.41 -5.82 -12.08
CA ARG A 57 1.36 -6.96 -13.01
C ARG A 57 2.27 -6.81 -14.21
N ALA A 58 2.44 -5.58 -14.71
CA ALA A 58 3.30 -5.29 -15.85
C ALA A 58 4.79 -5.49 -15.52
N ASP A 59 5.19 -5.30 -14.26
CA ASP A 59 6.59 -5.40 -13.83
C ASP A 59 7.06 -6.87 -13.74
N VAL A 60 6.11 -7.80 -13.66
CA VAL A 60 6.32 -9.25 -13.54
C VAL A 60 5.70 -10.04 -14.69
N ALA A 61 5.47 -9.44 -15.87
CA ALA A 61 4.87 -10.13 -17.01
C ALA A 61 5.76 -11.27 -17.55
N ASP A 62 5.19 -12.22 -18.30
CA ASP A 62 5.91 -13.42 -18.77
C ASP A 62 7.04 -13.10 -19.78
N ASP A 63 6.94 -11.99 -20.50
CA ASP A 63 7.94 -11.47 -21.44
C ASP A 63 9.05 -10.65 -20.77
N VAL A 64 8.93 -10.40 -19.46
CA VAL A 64 9.97 -9.75 -18.66
C VAL A 64 11.04 -10.76 -18.28
N ALA A 65 12.30 -10.41 -18.56
CA ALA A 65 13.46 -11.17 -18.08
C ALA A 65 13.41 -11.34 -16.56
N ASP A 66 13.56 -12.59 -16.10
CA ASP A 66 13.53 -12.91 -14.68
C ASP A 66 14.75 -12.32 -13.94
N GLY A 67 14.58 -12.10 -12.64
CA GLY A 67 15.53 -11.40 -11.78
C GLY A 67 14.92 -11.11 -10.42
N PRO A 68 15.67 -10.49 -9.49
CA PRO A 68 15.13 -10.16 -8.17
C PRO A 68 14.05 -9.09 -8.27
N ALA A 69 13.06 -9.12 -7.37
CA ALA A 69 11.96 -8.16 -7.28
C ALA A 69 12.45 -6.70 -7.26
N THR A 70 13.57 -6.45 -6.58
CA THR A 70 14.22 -5.13 -6.52
C THR A 70 14.63 -4.56 -7.87
N SER A 71 14.85 -5.39 -8.88
CA SER A 71 15.26 -4.94 -10.22
C SER A 71 14.16 -4.19 -10.99
N ARG A 72 12.88 -4.40 -10.62
CA ARG A 72 11.72 -3.81 -11.29
C ARG A 72 10.74 -3.11 -10.37
N MET A 73 10.96 -3.16 -9.06
CA MET A 73 10.07 -2.49 -8.11
C MET A 73 10.00 -0.99 -8.36
N ARG A 74 8.82 -0.44 -8.10
CA ARG A 74 8.55 0.99 -8.12
C ARG A 74 8.65 1.56 -6.70
N PRO A 75 9.08 2.82 -6.53
CA PRO A 75 9.08 3.47 -5.21
C PRO A 75 7.68 3.54 -4.64
N LEU A 76 7.53 3.47 -3.31
CA LEU A 76 6.22 3.65 -2.67
C LEU A 76 5.65 5.03 -3.02
N PRO A 77 4.37 5.14 -3.45
CA PRO A 77 3.81 6.43 -3.87
C PRO A 77 3.74 7.45 -2.73
N ALA A 78 3.37 6.99 -1.54
CA ALA A 78 3.44 7.73 -0.29
C ALA A 78 3.27 6.79 0.91
N LEU A 79 3.64 7.30 2.09
CA LEU A 79 3.60 6.61 3.38
C LEU A 79 2.81 7.42 4.40
N VAL A 80 2.07 6.75 5.26
CA VAL A 80 1.43 7.35 6.44
C VAL A 80 1.58 6.43 7.66
N PRO A 81 1.76 6.99 8.86
CA PRO A 81 1.79 6.18 10.07
C PRO A 81 0.39 5.64 10.41
N VAL A 82 0.32 4.50 11.08
CA VAL A 82 -0.95 3.85 11.49
C VAL A 82 -1.78 4.71 12.43
N HIS A 83 -1.16 5.62 13.18
CA HIS A 83 -1.84 6.58 14.05
C HIS A 83 -2.25 7.89 13.35
N ALA A 84 -2.07 7.98 12.03
CA ALA A 84 -2.59 9.10 11.25
C ALA A 84 -4.12 9.07 11.22
N THR A 85 -4.72 10.24 11.02
CA THR A 85 -6.17 10.34 10.81
C THR A 85 -6.53 10.05 9.36
N LEU A 86 -7.81 9.77 9.09
CA LEU A 86 -8.31 9.65 7.72
C LEU A 86 -8.11 10.95 6.94
N ALA A 87 -8.17 12.11 7.60
CA ALA A 87 -7.88 13.40 6.97
C ALA A 87 -6.41 13.51 6.55
N ASP A 88 -5.47 13.07 7.40
CA ASP A 88 -4.04 13.07 7.07
C ASP A 88 -3.75 12.14 5.89
N ALA A 89 -4.37 10.96 5.89
CA ALA A 89 -4.24 10.00 4.80
C ALA A 89 -4.82 10.54 3.49
N LEU A 90 -6.01 11.15 3.52
CA LEU A 90 -6.60 11.81 2.35
C LEU A 90 -5.72 12.95 1.83
N ALA A 91 -5.22 13.80 2.73
CA ALA A 91 -4.35 14.90 2.36
C ALA A 91 -3.06 14.38 1.72
N THR A 92 -2.53 13.24 2.18
CA THR A 92 -1.35 12.60 1.61
C THR A 92 -1.65 12.05 0.21
N LEU A 93 -2.75 11.33 0.01
CA LEU A 93 -3.18 10.88 -1.32
C LEU A 93 -3.25 12.03 -2.31
N LEU A 94 -3.89 13.15 -1.94
CA LEU A 94 -4.05 14.31 -2.81
C LEU A 94 -2.75 15.05 -3.08
N ARG A 95 -1.89 15.25 -2.07
CA ARG A 95 -0.60 15.96 -2.23
C ARG A 95 0.35 15.22 -3.17
N HIS A 96 0.33 13.90 -3.14
CA HIS A 96 1.23 13.06 -3.93
C HIS A 96 0.60 12.55 -5.24
N ASP A 97 -0.65 12.93 -5.54
CA ASP A 97 -1.47 12.32 -6.60
C ASP A 97 -1.39 10.78 -6.57
N ALA A 98 -1.37 10.25 -5.34
CA ALA A 98 -1.05 8.86 -5.10
C ALA A 98 -2.33 8.02 -5.19
N PRO A 99 -2.35 6.93 -5.97
CA PRO A 99 -3.53 6.08 -6.08
C PRO A 99 -3.81 5.28 -4.79
N TRP A 100 -2.87 5.28 -3.86
CA TRP A 100 -2.92 4.62 -2.55
C TRP A 100 -1.73 5.08 -1.70
N VAL A 101 -1.77 4.79 -0.40
CA VAL A 101 -0.62 5.00 0.51
C VAL A 101 -0.28 3.73 1.27
N ALA A 102 1.00 3.47 1.52
CA ALA A 102 1.42 2.43 2.45
C ALA A 102 1.23 2.94 3.89
N VAL A 103 0.67 2.08 4.73
CA VAL A 103 0.49 2.33 6.16
C VAL A 103 1.57 1.60 6.93
N VAL A 104 2.26 2.32 7.81
CA VAL A 104 3.38 1.79 8.59
C VAL A 104 3.18 2.03 10.09
N ASP A 105 3.69 1.12 10.91
CA ASP A 105 3.85 1.28 12.35
C ASP A 105 5.34 1.39 12.68
N GLY A 106 5.80 2.62 12.94
CA GLY A 106 7.22 2.96 12.80
C GLY A 106 7.67 2.73 11.36
N ASP A 107 8.64 1.85 11.16
CA ASP A 107 9.15 1.48 9.83
C ASP A 107 8.47 0.21 9.27
N ARG A 108 7.66 -0.48 10.08
CA ARG A 108 7.06 -1.76 9.71
C ARG A 108 5.82 -1.55 8.86
N TYR A 109 5.77 -2.19 7.70
CA TYR A 109 4.60 -2.23 6.83
C TYR A 109 3.43 -2.96 7.49
N VAL A 110 2.25 -2.34 7.43
CA VAL A 110 0.99 -2.86 8.00
C VAL A 110 -0.02 -3.20 6.90
N GLY A 111 -0.12 -2.35 5.87
CA GLY A 111 -1.10 -2.51 4.80
C GLY A 111 -1.11 -1.33 3.85
N VAL A 112 -2.08 -1.30 2.93
CA VAL A 112 -2.28 -0.20 2.00
C VAL A 112 -3.65 0.42 2.23
N LEU A 113 -3.72 1.75 2.31
CA LEU A 113 -4.99 2.47 2.26
C LEU A 113 -5.27 2.93 0.82
N THR A 114 -6.40 2.50 0.29
CA THR A 114 -6.93 2.95 -1.00
C THR A 114 -8.05 3.98 -0.81
N PRO A 115 -8.41 4.76 -1.85
CA PRO A 115 -9.57 5.64 -1.80
C PRO A 115 -10.87 4.93 -1.41
N ASP A 116 -11.07 3.70 -1.87
CA ASP A 116 -12.25 2.90 -1.51
C ASP A 116 -12.24 2.48 -0.04
N GLY A 117 -11.08 2.06 0.48
CA GLY A 117 -10.90 1.75 1.90
C GLY A 117 -11.14 2.98 2.79
N LEU A 118 -10.65 4.15 2.37
CA LEU A 118 -10.87 5.43 3.04
C LEU A 118 -12.36 5.79 3.06
N HIS A 119 -13.05 5.66 1.93
CA HIS A 119 -14.49 5.90 1.83
C HIS A 119 -15.29 4.94 2.74
N ALA A 120 -14.93 3.65 2.76
CA ALA A 120 -15.57 2.66 3.62
C ALA A 120 -15.39 2.99 5.11
N ALA A 121 -14.19 3.39 5.54
CA ALA A 121 -13.91 3.82 6.91
C ALA A 121 -14.69 5.08 7.31
N SER A 122 -14.78 6.06 6.40
CA SER A 122 -15.55 7.27 6.61
C SER A 122 -17.04 6.99 6.85
N ARG A 123 -17.62 6.00 6.15
CA ARG A 123 -19.05 5.64 6.32
C ARG A 123 -19.33 4.94 7.64
N ARG A 124 -18.41 4.08 8.12
CA ARG A 124 -18.56 3.37 9.40
C ARG A 124 -18.50 4.29 10.61
N SER A 125 -17.84 5.44 10.46
CA SER A 125 -17.69 6.42 11.53
C SER A 125 -18.86 7.42 11.60
N SER A 126 -19.91 7.25 10.76
CA SER A 126 -21.11 8.11 10.67
C SER A 126 -22.28 7.56 11.45
#